data_AF-A0AAE4Q6K9-F1
#
_entry.id   AF-A0AAE4Q6K9-F1
#
_cell.length_a   1.000
_cell.length_b   1.000
_cell.length_c   1.000
_cell.angle_alpha   90.00
_cell.angle_beta   90.00
_cell.angle_gamma   90.00
#
_symmetry.space_group_name_H-M   'P 1'
#
loop_
_entity.id
_entity.type
_entity.pdbx_description
1 polymer ?
#
loop_
_entity_poly.entity_id
_entity_poly.type
_entity_poly.pdbx_seq_one_letter_code
_entity_poly.pdbx_strand_id
1 'polypeptide(L)'
;MTKEIRLRKVPDELFVQLEMMSEKFQYPSLADFLMSQLYRIVENGGLDLYDNKFAETLAVIKEQQAKILDHLLKNEIKLMAFHAKQDIVEELTTDWLRFMNDVDALAAERGAGGR
;
A
#
# COMPACT_ATOMS: atom_id res chain seq x y z
N MET A 1 40.94 -18.08 3.58
CA MET A 1 40.97 -19.02 4.72
C MET A 1 39.69 -19.83 4.69
N THR A 2 39.79 -21.15 4.64
CA THR A 2 38.64 -22.05 4.79
C THR A 2 38.33 -22.21 6.28
N LYS A 3 37.05 -22.11 6.66
CA LYS A 3 36.59 -22.36 8.03
C LYS A 3 35.74 -23.63 8.03
N GLU A 4 35.93 -24.50 9.02
CA GLU A 4 35.18 -25.73 9.18
C GLU A 4 34.23 -25.63 10.38
N ILE A 5 33.01 -26.17 10.22
CA ILE A 5 32.03 -26.33 11.29
C ILE A 5 31.74 -27.82 11.44
N ARG A 6 31.87 -28.36 12.65
CA ARG A 6 31.53 -29.76 12.96
C ARG A 6 30.28 -29.82 13.82
N LEU A 7 29.21 -30.39 13.26
CA LEU A 7 27.98 -30.68 14.00
C LEU A 7 28.13 -32.02 14.73
N ARG A 8 27.78 -32.06 16.02
CA ARG A 8 27.81 -33.28 16.85
C ARG A 8 26.42 -33.54 17.39
N LYS A 9 26.13 -34.80 17.71
CA LYS A 9 24.83 -35.25 18.26
C LYS A 9 23.65 -34.93 17.33
N VAL A 10 23.87 -34.97 16.02
CA VAL A 10 22.77 -34.92 15.05
C VAL A 10 22.03 -36.26 15.15
N PRO A 11 20.73 -36.29 15.50
CA PRO A 11 19.96 -37.53 15.51
C PRO A 11 19.92 -38.14 14.11
N ASP A 12 19.99 -39.47 14.02
CA ASP A 12 19.99 -40.18 12.73
C ASP A 12 18.76 -39.82 11.89
N GLU A 13 17.58 -39.74 12.52
CA GLU A 13 16.34 -39.34 11.86
C GLU A 13 16.43 -37.94 11.24
N LEU A 14 17.03 -36.98 11.96
CA LEU A 14 17.22 -35.63 11.45
C LEU A 14 18.22 -35.63 10.28
N PHE A 15 19.30 -36.40 10.39
CA PHE A 15 20.29 -36.50 9.32
C PHE A 15 19.67 -37.01 8.02
N VAL A 16 18.87 -38.09 8.10
CA VAL A 16 18.13 -38.65 6.95
C VAL A 16 17.19 -37.61 6.35
N GLN A 17 16.44 -36.88 7.16
CA GLN A 17 15.54 -35.83 6.67
C GLN A 17 16.31 -34.70 5.95
N LEU A 18 17.48 -34.31 6.47
CA LEU A 18 18.32 -33.28 5.83
C LEU A 18 18.87 -33.77 4.48
N GLU A 19 19.28 -35.04 4.38
CA GLU A 19 19.69 -35.64 3.11
C GLU A 19 18.54 -35.68 2.09
N MET A 20 17.37 -36.16 2.52
CA MET A 20 16.17 -36.18 1.68
C MET A 20 15.78 -34.78 1.18
N MET A 21 15.89 -33.76 2.03
CA MET A 21 15.65 -32.37 1.62
C MET A 21 16.71 -31.88 0.63
N SER A 22 17.98 -32.16 0.88
CA SER A 22 19.08 -31.81 -0.03
C SER A 22 18.83 -32.37 -1.44
N GLU A 23 18.47 -33.64 -1.54
CA GLU A 23 18.12 -34.29 -2.81
C GLU A 23 16.86 -33.72 -3.45
N LYS A 24 15.80 -33.54 -2.65
CA LYS A 24 14.51 -33.00 -3.12
C LYS A 24 14.66 -31.61 -3.76
N PHE A 25 15.51 -30.77 -3.17
CA PHE A 25 15.81 -29.43 -3.70
C PHE A 25 17.02 -29.41 -4.64
N GLN A 26 17.54 -30.57 -5.03
CA GLN A 26 18.59 -30.74 -6.03
C GLN A 26 19.90 -30.02 -5.69
N TYR A 27 20.26 -30.00 -4.41
CA TYR A 27 21.55 -29.46 -4.00
C TYR A 27 22.69 -30.42 -4.39
N PRO A 28 23.85 -29.89 -4.82
CA PRO A 28 24.99 -30.73 -5.20
C PRO A 28 25.54 -31.58 -4.06
N SER A 29 25.41 -31.11 -2.82
CA SER A 29 25.80 -31.83 -1.62
C SER A 29 24.98 -31.39 -0.40
N LEU A 30 24.94 -32.24 0.63
CA LEU A 30 24.35 -31.90 1.92
C LEU A 30 25.02 -30.67 2.53
N ALA A 31 26.32 -30.49 2.34
CA ALA A 31 27.06 -29.34 2.83
C ALA A 31 26.57 -28.03 2.18
N ASP A 32 26.34 -28.04 0.86
CA ASP A 32 25.81 -26.87 0.14
C ASP A 32 24.38 -26.55 0.58
N PHE A 33 23.57 -27.59 0.79
CA PHE A 33 22.22 -27.44 1.36
C PHE A 33 22.29 -26.77 2.74
N LEU A 34 23.06 -27.31 3.68
CA LEU A 34 23.19 -26.77 5.03
C LEU A 34 23.74 -25.34 5.03
N MET A 35 24.74 -25.05 4.20
CA MET A 35 25.27 -23.70 4.04
C MET A 35 24.21 -22.73 3.54
N SER A 36 23.37 -23.13 2.57
CA SER A 36 22.27 -22.29 2.09
C SER A 36 21.23 -21.99 3.18
N GLN A 37 20.98 -22.94 4.10
CA GLN A 37 20.09 -22.70 5.22
C GLN A 37 20.71 -21.73 6.23
N LEU A 38 22.01 -21.85 6.52
CA LEU A 38 22.73 -20.90 7.36
C LEU A 38 22.72 -19.49 6.76
N TYR A 39 22.92 -19.35 5.44
CA TYR A 39 22.79 -18.06 4.76
C TYR A 39 21.39 -17.47 4.93
N ARG A 40 20.33 -18.28 4.72
CA ARG A 40 18.95 -17.82 4.91
C ARG A 40 18.67 -17.33 6.32
N ILE A 41 19.17 -18.02 7.34
CA ILE A 41 19.04 -17.59 8.75
C ILE A 41 19.71 -16.22 8.95
N VAL A 42 20.91 -16.04 8.42
CA VAL A 42 21.66 -14.78 8.54
C VAL A 42 20.99 -13.65 7.75
N GLU A 43 20.57 -13.90 6.50
CA GLU A 43 19.89 -12.92 5.64
C GLU A 43 18.54 -12.47 6.21
N ASN A 44 17.77 -13.42 6.75
CA ASN A 44 16.51 -13.12 7.41
C ASN A 44 16.70 -12.39 8.73
N GLY A 45 17.90 -12.42 9.32
CA GLY A 45 18.20 -11.76 10.61
C GLY A 45 17.42 -12.37 11.77
N GLY A 46 17.03 -13.64 11.66
CA GLY A 46 16.01 -14.24 12.51
C GLY A 46 15.97 -15.76 12.43
N LEU A 47 15.71 -16.41 13.56
CA LEU A 47 15.64 -17.88 13.67
C LEU A 47 14.24 -18.44 13.46
N ASP A 48 13.19 -17.59 13.54
CA ASP A 48 11.81 -18.01 13.35
C ASP A 48 11.05 -17.09 12.37
N LEU A 49 9.80 -17.45 12.04
CA LEU A 49 8.94 -16.75 11.09
C LEU A 49 8.48 -15.35 11.54
N TYR A 50 8.46 -15.10 12.85
CA TYR A 50 7.93 -13.92 13.52
C TYR A 50 9.01 -12.96 14.04
N ASP A 51 10.21 -13.47 14.30
CA ASP A 51 11.39 -12.73 14.72
C ASP A 51 12.42 -12.75 13.59
N ASN A 52 12.09 -12.04 12.50
CA ASN A 52 12.97 -11.83 11.36
C ASN A 52 12.67 -10.49 10.68
N LYS A 53 13.61 -10.02 9.86
CA LYS A 53 13.54 -8.75 9.13
C LYS A 53 12.32 -8.64 8.21
N PHE A 54 11.82 -9.78 7.70
CA PHE A 54 10.61 -9.80 6.88
C PHE A 54 9.36 -9.48 7.73
N ALA A 55 9.22 -10.05 8.92
CA ALA A 55 8.13 -9.75 9.84
C ALA A 55 8.13 -8.27 10.28
N GLU A 56 9.31 -7.70 10.56
CA GLU A 56 9.46 -6.26 10.84
C GLU A 56 9.00 -5.40 9.66
N THR A 57 9.47 -5.73 8.46
CA THR A 57 9.09 -5.02 7.23
C THR A 57 7.58 -5.11 6.99
N LEU A 58 6.98 -6.28 7.22
CA LEU A 58 5.54 -6.49 7.07
C LEU A 58 4.74 -5.65 8.08
N ALA A 59 5.20 -5.53 9.32
CA ALA A 59 4.58 -4.67 10.32
C ALA A 59 4.60 -3.19 9.89
N VAL A 60 5.72 -2.71 9.37
CA VAL A 60 5.85 -1.35 8.82
C VAL A 60 4.91 -1.13 7.63
N ILE A 61 4.85 -2.08 6.70
CA ILE A 61 3.93 -2.00 5.54
C ILE A 61 2.48 -1.90 6.02
N LYS A 62 2.09 -2.72 7.01
CA LYS A 62 0.73 -2.69 7.58
C LYS A 62 0.40 -1.33 8.21
N GLU A 63 1.35 -0.73 8.91
CA GLU A 63 1.17 0.61 9.48
C GLU A 63 1.03 1.69 8.39
N GLN A 64 1.84 1.62 7.33
CA GLN A 64 1.74 2.53 6.19
C GLN A 64 0.39 2.40 5.45
N GLN A 65 -0.11 1.18 5.27
CA GLN A 65 -1.42 0.93 4.67
C GLN A 65 -2.56 1.56 5.50
N ALA A 66 -2.50 1.46 6.84
CA ALA A 66 -3.48 2.11 7.70
C ALA A 66 -3.47 3.64 7.55
N LYS A 67 -2.28 4.27 7.44
CA LYS A 67 -2.16 5.72 7.19
C LYS A 67 -2.69 6.12 5.82
N ILE A 68 -2.44 5.32 4.79
CA ILE A 68 -2.98 5.57 3.44
C ILE A 68 -4.51 5.54 3.45
N LEU A 69 -5.11 4.56 4.13
CA LEU A 69 -6.58 4.46 4.26
C LEU A 69 -7.18 5.70 4.95
N ASP A 70 -6.57 6.17 6.05
CA ASP A 70 -7.01 7.39 6.73
C ASP A 70 -6.92 8.63 5.81
N HIS A 71 -5.85 8.75 5.04
CA HIS A 71 -5.71 9.84 4.06
C HIS A 71 -6.72 9.76 2.92
N LEU A 72 -7.03 8.56 2.42
CA LEU A 72 -8.05 8.36 1.40
C LEU A 72 -9.43 8.78 1.90
N LEU A 73 -9.80 8.38 3.13
CA LEU A 73 -11.06 8.79 3.75
C LEU A 73 -11.15 10.32 3.89
N LYS A 74 -10.07 10.96 4.37
CA LYS A 74 -10.01 12.44 4.47
C LYS A 74 -10.15 13.12 3.11
N ASN A 75 -9.57 12.56 2.07
CA ASN A 75 -9.69 13.09 0.71
C ASN A 75 -11.11 12.93 0.17
N GLU A 76 -11.76 11.79 0.43
CA GLU A 76 -13.14 11.54 0.02
C GLU A 76 -14.10 12.56 0.68
N ILE A 77 -13.96 12.79 1.99
CA ILE A 77 -14.74 13.81 2.72
C ILE A 77 -14.52 15.21 2.10
N LYS A 78 -13.28 15.57 1.78
CA LYS A 78 -12.97 16.86 1.14
C LYS A 78 -13.60 16.96 -0.25
N LEU A 79 -13.55 15.90 -1.05
CA LEU A 79 -14.17 15.87 -2.37
C LEU A 79 -15.69 16.05 -2.28
N MET A 80 -16.35 15.36 -1.34
CA MET A 80 -17.78 15.58 -1.09
C MET A 80 -18.08 17.04 -0.74
N ALA A 81 -17.26 17.65 0.13
CA ALA A 81 -17.41 19.06 0.49
C ALA A 81 -17.15 20.01 -0.69
N PHE A 82 -16.22 19.67 -1.58
CA PHE A 82 -15.98 20.44 -2.81
C PHE A 82 -17.15 20.33 -3.78
N HIS A 83 -17.72 19.13 -3.97
CA HIS A 83 -18.90 18.94 -4.80
C HIS A 83 -20.09 19.76 -4.28
N ALA A 84 -20.39 19.70 -2.98
CA ALA A 84 -21.46 20.52 -2.40
C ALA A 84 -21.26 22.03 -2.60
N LYS A 85 -20.01 22.51 -2.52
CA LYS A 85 -19.69 23.91 -2.83
C LYS A 85 -19.86 24.22 -4.32
N GLN A 86 -19.51 23.29 -5.19
CA GLN A 86 -19.68 23.43 -6.63
C GLN A 86 -21.16 23.54 -7.00
N ASP A 87 -22.03 22.73 -6.39
CA ASP A 87 -23.48 22.79 -6.60
C ASP A 87 -24.04 24.18 -6.24
N ILE A 88 -23.61 24.75 -5.10
CA ILE A 88 -24.00 26.11 -4.68
C ILE A 88 -23.52 27.17 -5.68
N VAL A 89 -22.26 27.06 -6.13
CA VAL A 89 -21.70 28.01 -7.10
C VAL A 89 -22.44 27.93 -8.44
N GLU A 90 -22.81 26.73 -8.88
CA GLU A 90 -23.59 26.51 -10.10
C GLU A 90 -24.98 27.15 -10.01
N GLU A 91 -25.69 26.95 -8.88
CA GLU A 91 -26.99 27.56 -8.62
C GLU A 91 -26.89 29.09 -8.65
N LEU A 92 -25.98 29.67 -7.86
CA LEU A 92 -25.79 31.13 -7.80
C LEU A 92 -25.41 31.74 -9.16
N THR A 93 -24.59 31.04 -9.94
CA THR A 93 -24.19 31.51 -11.28
C THR A 93 -25.38 31.48 -12.24
N THR A 94 -26.19 30.42 -12.18
CA THR A 94 -27.39 30.28 -13.02
C THR A 94 -28.43 31.34 -12.67
N ASP A 95 -28.66 31.60 -11.38
CA ASP A 95 -29.58 32.63 -10.92
C ASP A 95 -29.11 34.03 -11.30
N TRP A 96 -27.81 34.31 -11.20
CA TRP A 96 -27.25 35.58 -11.64
C TRP A 96 -27.42 35.80 -13.14
N LEU A 97 -27.19 34.77 -13.97
CA LEU A 97 -27.43 34.85 -15.41
C LEU A 97 -28.91 35.10 -15.75
N ARG A 98 -29.84 34.46 -15.04
CA ARG A 98 -31.28 34.72 -15.19
C ARG A 98 -31.62 36.16 -14.82
N PHE A 99 -31.16 36.63 -13.67
CA PHE A 99 -31.37 38.00 -13.23
C PHE A 99 -30.86 39.02 -14.26
N MET A 100 -29.66 38.81 -14.83
CA MET A 100 -29.12 39.68 -15.87
C MET A 100 -30.01 39.71 -17.12
N ASN A 101 -30.48 38.55 -17.58
CA ASN A 101 -31.40 38.48 -18.72
C ASN A 101 -32.73 39.22 -18.45
N ASP A 102 -33.27 39.09 -17.24
CA ASP A 102 -34.51 39.78 -16.84
C ASP A 102 -34.32 41.30 -16.78
N VAL A 103 -33.16 41.77 -16.26
CA VAL A 103 -32.79 43.19 -16.26
C VAL A 103 -32.69 43.73 -17.68
N ASP A 104 -32.04 43.00 -18.58
CA ASP A 104 -31.90 43.39 -19.99
C ASP A 104 -33.27 43.43 -20.69
N ALA A 105 -34.15 42.46 -20.43
CA ALA A 105 -35.52 42.44 -20.95
C ALA A 105 -36.33 43.66 -20.46
N LEU A 106 -36.27 43.98 -19.16
CA LEU A 106 -36.94 45.15 -18.59
C LEU A 106 -36.40 46.48 -19.14
N ALA A 107 -35.10 46.56 -19.40
CA ALA A 107 -34.50 47.74 -20.02
C ALA A 107 -34.98 47.91 -21.48
N ALA A 108 -35.08 46.82 -22.23
CA ALA A 108 -35.61 46.81 -23.60
C ALA A 108 -37.10 47.22 -23.64
N GLU A 109 -37.92 46.70 -22.72
CA GLU A 109 -39.34 47.08 -22.61
C GLU A 109 -39.53 48.56 -22.26
N ARG A 110 -38.72 49.10 -21.34
CA ARG A 110 -38.74 50.55 -21.02
C ARG A 110 -38.31 51.41 -22.19
N GLY A 111 -37.35 50.96 -23.00
CA GLY A 111 -36.95 51.65 -24.23
C GLY A 111 -38.02 51.60 -25.32
N ALA A 112 -38.80 50.51 -25.38
CA ALA A 112 -39.88 50.33 -26.35
C ALA A 112 -41.21 51.02 -25.95
N GLY A 113 -41.51 51.12 -24.65
CA GLY A 113 -42.72 51.72 -24.09
C GLY A 113 -42.64 53.22 -23.82
N GLY A 114 -41.50 53.86 -24.06
CA GLY A 114 -41.31 55.31 -23.95
C GLY A 114 -41.83 56.07 -25.18
N ARG A 115 -43.15 56.11 -25.37
CA ARG A 115 -43.85 57.09 -26.21
C ARG A 115 -45.20 57.46 -25.59
#